data_AF-A0A0F5LS77-F1
#
_entry.id   AF-A0A0F5LS77-F1
#
_cell.length_a   1.000
_cell.length_b   1.000
_cell.length_c   1.000
_cell.angle_alpha   90.00
_cell.angle_beta   90.00
_cell.angle_gamma   90.00
#
_symmetry.space_group_name_H-M   'P 1'
#
loop_
_entity.id
_entity.type
_entity.pdbx_description
1 polymer ?
#
loop_
_entity_poly.entity_id
_entity_poly.type
_entity_poly.pdbx_seq_one_letter_code
_entity_poly.pdbx_strand_id
1 'polypeptide(L)'
;MAMFASGSGPGYSGLRADWGTYVSSKGVNALCLSPKMRLAIWEFEGHFGKKVVMNSGYRDGRHNSAAGGADNSYHTKCMAADFYIPGVPKQQLIAFAMRNNAVGGLGCYPGRPFIHVDVRDRPRGYQRPVTFSGC
;
A
#
# COMPACT_ATOMS: atom_id res chain seq x y z
N MET A 1 5.15 16.22 -6.29
CA MET A 1 4.06 15.92 -7.26
C MET A 1 2.84 15.26 -6.63
N ALA A 2 2.94 14.50 -5.52
CA ALA A 2 1.79 13.87 -4.85
C ALA A 2 0.65 14.84 -4.45
N MET A 3 0.94 16.13 -4.27
CA MET A 3 -0.05 17.18 -3.97
C MET A 3 -1.07 17.40 -5.11
N PHE A 4 -0.78 16.92 -6.31
CA PHE A 4 -1.67 17.02 -7.49
C PHE A 4 -2.32 15.68 -7.85
N ALA A 5 -2.11 14.62 -7.05
CA ALA A 5 -2.71 13.34 -7.32
C ALA A 5 -4.23 13.42 -7.23
N SER A 6 -4.91 13.07 -8.30
CA SER A 6 -6.36 13.19 -8.38
C SER A 6 -7.05 12.02 -7.68
N GLY A 7 -7.98 12.34 -6.78
CA GLY A 7 -8.99 11.44 -6.25
C GLY A 7 -10.35 11.60 -6.95
N SER A 8 -10.38 12.25 -8.13
CA SER A 8 -11.62 12.44 -8.89
C SER A 8 -11.88 11.26 -9.83
N GLY A 9 -13.16 10.92 -10.01
CA GLY A 9 -13.63 9.93 -10.96
C GLY A 9 -14.40 8.76 -10.34
N PRO A 10 -15.03 7.90 -11.18
CA PRO A 10 -15.97 6.88 -10.72
C PRO A 10 -15.36 5.88 -9.73
N GLY A 11 -14.07 5.56 -9.87
CA GLY A 11 -13.37 4.62 -9.00
C GLY A 11 -13.12 5.10 -7.57
N TYR A 12 -13.38 6.38 -7.28
CA TYR A 12 -13.33 6.95 -5.93
C TYR A 12 -14.73 7.29 -5.38
N SER A 13 -15.78 7.16 -6.19
CA SER A 13 -17.14 7.51 -5.79
C SER A 13 -17.59 6.68 -4.59
N GLY A 14 -18.09 7.35 -3.55
CA GLY A 14 -18.54 6.72 -2.31
C GLY A 14 -17.43 6.25 -1.37
N LEU A 15 -16.15 6.39 -1.74
CA LEU A 15 -15.03 6.07 -0.85
C LEU A 15 -14.83 7.17 0.19
N ARG A 16 -14.52 6.76 1.42
CA ARG A 16 -14.20 7.69 2.51
C ARG A 16 -12.72 8.06 2.45
N ALA A 17 -12.40 9.33 2.71
CA ALA A 17 -11.05 9.74 3.02
C ALA A 17 -10.72 9.48 4.51
N ASP A 18 -9.56 8.90 4.77
CA ASP A 18 -9.00 8.64 6.08
C ASP A 18 -7.53 9.09 6.10
N TRP A 19 -7.20 10.08 6.92
CA TRP A 19 -5.82 10.54 7.12
C TRP A 19 -5.03 10.82 5.84
N GLY A 20 -5.69 11.41 4.84
CA GLY A 20 -5.08 11.80 3.56
C GLY A 20 -5.07 10.70 2.48
N THR A 21 -5.74 9.57 2.71
CA THR A 21 -5.86 8.44 1.78
C THR A 21 -7.31 7.98 1.63
N TYR A 22 -7.72 7.43 0.49
CA TYR A 22 -9.05 6.82 0.36
C TYR A 22 -9.04 5.40 0.92
N VAL A 23 -10.13 4.98 1.57
CA VAL A 23 -10.25 3.63 2.13
C VAL A 23 -11.38 2.85 1.45
N SER A 24 -11.16 1.55 1.21
CA SER A 24 -12.15 0.67 0.55
C SER A 24 -13.33 0.30 1.46
N SER A 25 -13.17 0.39 2.78
CA SER A 25 -14.24 0.12 3.74
C SER A 25 -14.03 0.84 5.07
N LYS A 26 -15.06 0.86 5.93
CA LYS A 26 -15.01 1.49 7.27
C LYS A 26 -14.01 0.82 8.22
N GLY A 27 -13.69 -0.46 8.01
CA GLY A 27 -12.77 -1.22 8.85
C GLY A 27 -11.29 -0.98 8.54
N VAL A 28 -10.97 -0.25 7.46
CA VAL A 28 -9.60 0.09 7.10
C VAL A 28 -9.14 1.29 7.91
N ASN A 29 -7.98 1.15 8.56
CA ASN A 29 -7.38 2.16 9.42
C ASN A 29 -6.08 2.71 8.79
N ALA A 30 -6.07 3.99 8.41
CA ALA A 30 -4.91 4.69 7.85
C ALA A 30 -4.20 5.63 8.85
N LEU A 31 -4.62 5.64 10.13
CA LEU A 31 -4.17 6.61 11.13
C LEU A 31 -2.65 6.52 11.39
N CYS A 32 -2.15 5.36 11.77
CA CYS A 32 -0.81 5.26 12.35
C CYS A 32 0.32 5.06 11.33
N LEU A 33 0.06 5.15 10.02
CA LEU A 33 1.08 4.92 8.98
C LEU A 33 2.35 5.73 9.26
N SER A 34 3.49 5.04 9.33
CA SER A 34 4.77 5.65 9.65
C SER A 34 5.15 6.72 8.60
N PRO A 35 6.00 7.70 8.94
CA PRO A 35 6.47 8.70 7.98
C PRO A 35 7.06 8.07 6.72
N LYS A 36 7.88 7.02 6.87
CA LYS A 36 8.46 6.26 5.74
C LYS A 36 7.38 5.63 4.86
N MET A 37 6.32 5.08 5.47
CA MET A 37 5.19 4.50 4.73
C MET A 37 4.37 5.57 3.99
N ARG A 38 4.15 6.74 4.61
CA ARG A 38 3.47 7.87 3.95
C ARG A 38 4.26 8.39 2.76
N LEU A 39 5.59 8.50 2.88
CA LEU A 39 6.47 8.84 1.77
C LEU A 39 6.36 7.81 0.64
N ALA A 40 6.37 6.51 0.96
CA ALA A 40 6.17 5.47 -0.05
C ALA A 40 4.84 5.67 -0.79
N ILE A 41 3.72 5.90 -0.10
CA ILE A 41 2.43 6.18 -0.74
C ILE A 41 2.52 7.42 -1.66
N TRP A 42 3.14 8.50 -1.21
CA TRP A 42 3.31 9.71 -2.03
C TRP A 42 4.14 9.48 -3.29
N GLU A 43 5.13 8.59 -3.27
CA GLU A 43 5.85 8.22 -4.49
C GLU A 43 4.92 7.56 -5.52
N PHE A 44 4.03 6.67 -5.10
CA PHE A 44 3.02 6.07 -6.00
C PHE A 44 2.05 7.12 -6.51
N GLU A 45 1.49 7.94 -5.61
CA GLU A 45 0.53 8.99 -5.99
C GLU A 45 1.16 10.02 -6.93
N GLY A 46 2.42 10.39 -6.69
CA GLY A 46 3.18 11.30 -7.52
C GLY A 46 3.52 10.73 -8.89
N HIS A 47 3.86 9.44 -8.97
CA HIS A 47 4.19 8.77 -10.23
C HIS A 47 2.95 8.56 -11.12
N PHE A 48 1.84 8.10 -10.54
CA PHE A 48 0.62 7.79 -11.29
C PHE A 48 -0.35 8.97 -11.40
N GLY A 49 -0.10 10.07 -10.68
CA GLY A 49 -0.98 11.26 -10.66
C GLY A 49 -2.36 10.99 -10.07
N LYS A 50 -2.51 9.91 -9.29
CA LYS A 50 -3.80 9.39 -8.79
C LYS A 50 -3.67 8.91 -7.36
N LYS A 51 -4.71 9.13 -6.56
CA LYS A 51 -4.73 8.74 -5.14
C LYS A 51 -4.78 7.24 -4.96
N VAL A 52 -4.11 6.73 -3.93
CA VAL A 52 -4.26 5.31 -3.57
C VAL A 52 -5.61 5.08 -2.88
N VAL A 53 -6.20 3.93 -3.14
CA VAL A 53 -7.29 3.37 -2.35
C VAL A 53 -6.74 2.25 -1.51
N MET A 54 -6.66 2.50 -0.20
CA MET A 54 -6.18 1.58 0.80
C MET A 54 -7.24 0.52 1.08
N ASN A 55 -6.84 -0.73 0.85
CA ASN A 55 -7.62 -1.90 1.19
C ASN A 55 -7.28 -2.46 2.58
N SER A 56 -6.08 -2.20 3.07
CA SER A 56 -5.68 -2.48 4.45
C SER A 56 -4.54 -1.55 4.86
N GLY A 57 -4.64 -0.97 6.05
CA GLY A 57 -3.57 -0.18 6.68
C GLY A 57 -3.11 -0.87 7.96
N TYR A 58 -3.25 -0.20 9.10
CA TYR A 58 -2.95 -0.80 10.39
C TYR A 58 -3.89 -1.95 10.74
N ARG A 59 -3.33 -3.00 11.36
CA ARG A 59 -4.08 -4.10 11.97
C ARG A 59 -3.61 -4.28 13.41
N ASP A 60 -4.54 -4.33 14.36
CA ASP A 60 -4.21 -4.85 15.68
C ASP A 60 -4.01 -6.38 15.62
N GLY A 61 -3.56 -6.99 16.73
CA GLY A 61 -3.28 -8.43 16.78
C GLY A 61 -4.48 -9.29 16.39
N ARG A 62 -5.69 -8.94 16.85
CA ARG A 62 -6.93 -9.68 16.56
C ARG A 62 -7.27 -9.62 15.08
N HIS A 63 -7.23 -8.42 14.48
CA HIS A 63 -7.47 -8.23 13.06
C HIS A 63 -6.39 -8.89 12.20
N ASN A 64 -5.12 -8.86 12.63
CA ASN A 64 -4.03 -9.51 11.93
C ASN A 64 -4.22 -11.04 11.89
N SER A 65 -4.51 -11.67 13.03
CA SER A 65 -4.79 -13.11 13.10
C SER A 65 -6.03 -13.49 12.29
N ALA A 66 -7.12 -12.72 12.38
CA ALA A 66 -8.34 -12.96 11.61
C ALA A 66 -8.11 -12.85 10.09
N ALA A 67 -7.17 -12.01 9.66
CA ALA A 67 -6.78 -11.87 8.26
C ALA A 67 -5.72 -12.89 7.80
N GLY A 68 -5.34 -13.85 8.66
CA GLY A 68 -4.28 -14.83 8.38
C GLY A 68 -2.87 -14.22 8.30
N GLY A 69 -2.67 -13.07 8.94
CA GLY A 69 -1.39 -12.36 8.96
C GLY A 69 -0.34 -13.07 9.81
N ALA A 70 0.92 -12.94 9.43
CA ALA A 70 2.05 -13.45 10.21
C ALA A 70 2.22 -12.68 11.54
N ASP A 71 2.79 -13.33 12.56
CA ASP A 71 3.00 -12.77 13.90
C ASP A 71 3.83 -11.46 13.89
N ASN A 72 4.74 -11.33 12.92
CA ASN A 72 5.59 -10.15 12.73
C ASN A 72 5.19 -9.28 11.54
N SER A 73 3.89 -9.28 11.19
CA SER A 73 3.33 -8.49 10.10
C SER A 73 3.69 -7.01 10.22
N TYR A 74 4.10 -6.38 9.11
CA TYR A 74 4.39 -4.94 9.10
C TYR A 74 3.13 -4.07 9.19
N HIS A 75 1.93 -4.66 9.01
CA HIS A 75 0.67 -3.96 9.28
C HIS A 75 0.49 -3.63 10.76
N THR A 76 0.94 -4.49 11.67
CA THR A 76 0.86 -4.23 13.13
C THR A 76 1.87 -3.18 13.59
N LYS A 77 2.83 -2.84 12.74
CA LYS A 77 3.89 -1.83 12.97
C LYS A 77 3.60 -0.51 12.24
N CYS A 78 2.44 -0.40 11.58
CA CYS A 78 2.08 0.73 10.72
C CYS A 78 3.09 1.02 9.60
N MET A 79 3.81 -0.02 9.16
CA MET A 79 4.85 0.04 8.14
C MET A 79 4.43 -0.65 6.85
N ALA A 80 3.16 -1.06 6.72
CA ALA A 80 2.63 -1.70 5.53
C ALA A 80 1.25 -1.14 5.17
N ALA A 81 0.93 -1.19 3.87
CA ALA A 81 -0.42 -1.04 3.38
C ALA A 81 -0.67 -1.94 2.17
N ASP A 82 -1.91 -2.42 2.10
CA ASP A 82 -2.47 -3.04 0.91
C ASP A 82 -3.27 -1.96 0.18
N PHE A 83 -2.94 -1.69 -1.09
CA PHE A 83 -3.66 -0.68 -1.85
C PHE A 83 -3.68 -0.97 -3.36
N TYR A 84 -4.59 -0.30 -4.03
CA TYR A 84 -4.66 -0.19 -5.49
C TYR A 84 -4.87 1.28 -5.88
N ILE A 85 -4.71 1.58 -7.17
CA ILE A 85 -5.00 2.90 -7.71
C ILE A 85 -6.05 2.73 -8.82
N PRO A 86 -7.26 3.31 -8.68
CA PRO A 86 -8.29 3.23 -9.70
C PRO A 86 -7.80 3.64 -11.10
N GLY A 87 -7.98 2.74 -12.06
CA GLY A 87 -7.55 2.93 -13.45
C GLY A 87 -6.05 2.73 -13.71
N VAL A 88 -5.27 2.27 -12.73
CA VAL A 88 -3.89 1.83 -12.92
C VAL A 88 -3.86 0.29 -12.85
N PRO A 89 -3.40 -0.40 -13.91
CA PRO A 89 -3.25 -1.85 -13.88
C PRO A 89 -2.30 -2.30 -12.77
N LYS A 90 -2.65 -3.38 -12.07
CA LYS A 90 -1.86 -3.95 -10.98
C LYS A 90 -0.41 -4.24 -11.38
N GLN A 91 -0.19 -4.71 -12.61
CA GLN A 91 1.13 -4.99 -13.16
C GLN A 91 2.01 -3.73 -13.22
N GLN A 92 1.42 -2.55 -13.47
CA GLN A 92 2.15 -1.29 -13.44
C GLN A 92 2.52 -0.89 -12.00
N LEU A 93 1.62 -1.11 -11.04
CA LEU A 93 1.92 -0.91 -9.62
C LEU A 93 3.10 -1.79 -9.17
N ILE A 94 3.09 -3.08 -9.55
CA ILE A 94 4.18 -4.03 -9.27
C ILE A 94 5.48 -3.55 -9.93
N ALA A 95 5.44 -3.18 -11.21
CA ALA A 95 6.60 -2.74 -11.96
C ALA A 95 7.24 -1.46 -11.41
N PHE A 96 6.42 -0.55 -10.87
CA PHE A 96 6.89 0.65 -10.17
C PHE A 96 7.46 0.28 -8.78
N ALA A 97 6.72 -0.50 -8.00
CA ALA A 97 7.15 -0.95 -6.67
C ALA A 97 8.53 -1.64 -6.70
N MET A 98 8.76 -2.48 -7.71
CA MET A 98 10.01 -3.20 -7.92
C MET A 98 11.24 -2.30 -8.15
N ARG A 99 11.04 -1.05 -8.57
CA ARG A 99 12.09 -0.07 -8.87
C ARG A 99 12.14 1.08 -7.86
N ASN A 100 11.14 1.19 -7.00
CA ASN A 100 11.03 2.29 -6.05
C ASN A 100 11.82 1.97 -4.77
N ASN A 101 12.79 2.81 -4.42
CA ASN A 101 13.65 2.64 -3.24
C ASN A 101 12.91 2.78 -1.90
N ALA A 102 11.75 3.43 -1.86
CA ALA A 102 10.93 3.52 -0.66
C ALA A 102 10.27 2.17 -0.28
N VAL A 103 10.15 1.24 -1.24
CA VAL A 103 9.49 -0.07 -1.03
C VAL A 103 10.50 -1.07 -0.45
N GLY A 104 10.30 -1.50 0.79
CA GLY A 104 11.10 -2.54 1.44
C GLY A 104 10.67 -3.96 1.07
N GLY A 105 9.37 -4.19 1.08
CA GLY A 105 8.72 -5.46 0.74
C GLY A 105 7.54 -5.26 -0.21
N LEU A 106 7.33 -6.24 -1.10
CA LEU A 106 6.28 -6.23 -2.12
C LEU A 106 5.56 -7.59 -2.16
N GLY A 107 4.27 -7.59 -1.85
CA GLY A 107 3.41 -8.76 -2.00
C GLY A 107 2.46 -8.60 -3.18
N CYS A 108 2.42 -9.59 -4.09
CA CYS A 108 1.63 -9.46 -5.31
C CYS A 108 0.24 -10.11 -5.26
N TYR A 109 0.00 -11.16 -4.48
CA TYR A 109 -1.32 -11.78 -4.27
C TYR A 109 -2.17 -11.98 -5.56
N PRO A 110 -1.93 -13.03 -6.36
CA PRO A 110 -2.77 -13.39 -7.50
C PRO A 110 -4.27 -13.38 -7.16
N GLY A 111 -5.10 -12.88 -8.07
CA GLY A 111 -6.56 -12.80 -7.88
C GLY A 111 -7.05 -11.67 -6.95
N ARG A 112 -6.14 -10.93 -6.28
CA ARG A 112 -6.51 -9.72 -5.52
C ARG A 112 -6.32 -8.46 -6.37
N PRO A 113 -7.14 -7.41 -6.21
CA PRO A 113 -7.02 -6.18 -6.99
C PRO A 113 -5.88 -5.25 -6.49
N PHE A 114 -5.36 -5.49 -5.29
CA PHE A 114 -4.33 -4.68 -4.63
C PHE A 114 -2.95 -5.33 -4.66
N ILE A 115 -1.93 -4.53 -4.34
CA ILE A 115 -0.60 -5.00 -3.95
C ILE A 115 -0.37 -4.69 -2.47
N HIS A 116 0.50 -5.47 -1.83
CA HIS A 116 1.07 -5.14 -0.53
C HIS A 116 2.37 -4.40 -0.72
N VAL A 117 2.54 -3.31 0.03
CA VAL A 117 3.81 -2.58 0.16
C VAL A 117 4.12 -2.44 1.63
N ASP A 118 5.35 -2.76 2.02
CA ASP A 118 5.89 -2.36 3.31
C ASP A 118 7.26 -1.70 3.18
N VAL A 119 7.64 -0.94 4.21
CA VAL A 119 8.86 -0.12 4.22
C VAL A 119 9.96 -0.69 5.11
N ARG A 120 10.00 -2.02 5.25
CA ARG A 120 11.10 -2.70 5.94
C ARG A 120 12.46 -2.32 5.35
N ASP A 121 13.53 -2.50 6.13
CA ASP A 121 14.85 -2.39 5.56
C ASP A 121 15.16 -3.62 4.69
N ARG A 122 15.75 -3.36 3.53
CA ARG A 122 16.14 -4.41 2.59
C ARG A 122 17.42 -5.09 3.09
N PRO A 123 17.62 -6.39 2.81
CA PRO A 123 18.91 -7.03 3.04
C PRO A 123 20.05 -6.27 2.34
N ARG A 124 21.26 -6.30 2.92
CA ARG A 124 22.42 -5.60 2.35
C ARG A 124 22.67 -6.09 0.91
N GLY A 125 22.81 -5.15 -0.02
CA GLY A 125 23.04 -5.43 -1.44
C GLY A 125 21.77 -5.62 -2.29
N TYR A 126 20.58 -5.64 -1.68
CA TYR A 126 19.33 -5.75 -2.44
C TYR A 126 18.94 -4.39 -3.04
N GLN A 127 18.87 -4.34 -4.37
CA GLN A 127 18.38 -3.17 -5.12
C GLN A 127 16.87 -3.20 -5.36
N ARG A 128 16.21 -4.33 -5.07
CA ARG A 128 14.77 -4.54 -5.24
C ARG A 128 14.13 -4.92 -3.91
N PRO A 129 12.81 -4.69 -3.73
CA PRO A 129 12.12 -5.11 -2.52
C PRO A 129 12.16 -6.63 -2.34
N VAL A 130 12.01 -7.07 -1.10
CA VAL A 130 11.76 -8.48 -0.79
C VAL A 130 10.36 -8.84 -1.32
N THR A 131 10.28 -9.75 -2.27
CA THR A 131 9.02 -10.15 -2.89
C THR A 131 8.40 -11.37 -2.22
N PHE A 132 7.07 -11.46 -2.24
CA PHE A 132 6.34 -12.65 -1.79
C PHE A 132 4.96 -12.76 -2.44
N SER A 133 4.34 -13.93 -2.26
CA SER A 133 2.99 -14.23 -2.74
C SER A 133 2.80 -13.97 -4.24
N GLY A 134 3.69 -14.50 -5.09
CA GLY A 134 3.50 -14.59 -6.54
C GLY A 134 3.77 -13.31 -7.32
N CYS A 135 4.71 -12.49 -6.85
CA CYS A 135 5.49 -11.64 -7.74
C CYS A 135 6.48 -12.55 -8.50
#